data_AF-A0A2V1JNV7-F1
#
_entry.id   AF-A0A2V1JNV7-F1
#
_cell.length_a   1.000
_cell.length_b   1.000
_cell.length_c   1.000
_cell.angle_alpha   90.00
_cell.angle_beta   90.00
_cell.angle_gamma   90.00
#
_symmetry.space_group_name_H-M   'P 1'
#
loop_
_entity.id
_entity.type
_entity.pdbx_description
1 polymer ?
#
loop_
_entity_poly.entity_id
_entity_poly.type
_entity_poly.pdbx_seq_one_letter_code
_entity_poly.pdbx_strand_id
1 'polypeptide(L)'
;MNNFVFPIYKSNTVNAYRNTFGQFDKDSLEKKGNFDFCLREEKSGKFVLERITEGKVPNAHRMTVICPHHDQHRMTAIDNHTFICTECDPRLSH
;
A
#
# COMPACT_ATOMS: atom_id res chain seq x y z
N MET A 1 -6.04 -9.62 16.24
CA MET A 1 -6.23 -9.17 14.84
C MET A 1 -4.84 -8.89 14.29
N ASN A 2 -4.48 -9.44 13.13
CA ASN A 2 -3.18 -9.17 12.52
C ASN A 2 -3.17 -7.74 11.97
N ASN A 3 -2.44 -6.85 12.63
CA ASN A 3 -2.30 -5.44 12.24
C ASN A 3 -1.08 -5.22 11.33
N PHE A 4 -0.74 -6.24 10.54
CA PHE A 4 0.41 -6.19 9.63
C PHE A 4 0.07 -5.35 8.41
N VAL A 5 0.96 -4.41 8.14
CA VAL A 5 0.84 -3.46 7.03
C VAL A 5 2.19 -3.33 6.31
N PHE A 6 2.13 -2.93 5.05
CA PHE A 6 3.29 -2.64 4.22
C PHE A 6 3.51 -1.14 4.22
N PRO A 7 4.53 -0.59 4.91
CA PRO A 7 4.85 0.82 4.80
C PRO A 7 5.28 1.14 3.36
N ILE A 8 4.79 2.25 2.83
CA ILE A 8 5.12 2.71 1.48
C ILE A 8 5.78 4.08 1.54
N TYR A 9 6.75 4.30 0.67
CA TYR A 9 7.40 5.60 0.50
C TYR A 9 7.43 5.97 -0.97
N LYS A 10 7.43 7.28 -1.27
CA LYS A 10 7.55 7.76 -2.64
C LYS A 10 9.00 7.58 -3.10
N SER A 11 9.21 6.70 -4.08
CA SER A 11 10.50 6.59 -4.77
C SER A 11 10.55 7.58 -5.92
N ASN A 12 11.57 8.45 -5.91
CA ASN A 12 11.81 9.40 -7.00
C ASN A 12 12.33 8.71 -8.27
N THR A 13 13.05 7.61 -8.14
CA THR A 13 13.63 6.85 -9.27
C THR A 13 12.56 6.27 -10.18
N VAL A 14 11.52 5.66 -9.60
CA VAL A 14 10.40 5.05 -10.36
C VAL A 14 9.15 5.92 -10.40
N ASN A 15 9.20 7.09 -9.78
CA ASN A 15 8.07 8.01 -9.57
C ASN A 15 6.79 7.31 -9.06
N ALA A 16 6.94 6.36 -8.15
CA ALA A 16 5.85 5.56 -7.59
C ALA A 16 6.07 5.30 -6.09
N TYR A 17 4.98 5.07 -5.37
CA TYR A 17 5.06 4.56 -4.00
C TYR A 17 5.38 3.07 -4.04
N ARG A 18 6.32 2.61 -3.22
CA ARG A 18 6.66 1.19 -3.12
C ARG A 18 6.92 0.79 -1.68
N ASN A 19 6.73 -0.50 -1.40
CA ASN A 19 7.26 -1.13 -0.20
C ASN A 19 8.63 -1.75 -0.54
N THR A 20 9.64 -1.47 0.30
CA THR A 20 10.98 -2.10 0.21
C THR A 20 11.36 -2.79 1.52
N PHE A 21 10.54 -2.62 2.57
CA PHE A 21 10.89 -3.01 3.92
C PHE A 21 10.21 -4.32 4.37
N GLY A 22 9.25 -4.84 3.59
CA GLY A 22 8.41 -5.97 3.98
C GLY A 22 7.21 -5.55 4.83
N GLN A 23 6.64 -6.52 5.55
CA GLN A 23 5.48 -6.33 6.44
C GLN A 23 5.95 -5.95 7.85
N PHE A 24 5.24 -5.01 8.47
CA PHE A 24 5.43 -4.63 9.86
C PHE A 24 4.10 -4.54 10.59
N ASP A 25 4.16 -4.74 11.90
CA ASP A 25 3.09 -4.34 12.79
C ASP A 25 2.89 -2.80 12.75
N LYS A 26 1.63 -2.36 12.69
CA LYS A 26 1.26 -0.94 12.54
C LYS A 26 1.73 -0.09 13.73
N ASP A 27 1.49 -0.54 14.96
CA ASP A 27 1.90 0.16 16.18
C ASP A 27 3.43 0.37 16.23
N SER A 28 4.18 -0.60 15.72
CA SER A 28 5.64 -0.52 15.60
C SER A 28 6.10 0.51 14.57
N LEU A 29 5.33 0.73 13.50
CA LEU A 29 5.62 1.77 12.50
C LEU A 29 5.32 3.17 13.02
N GLU A 30 4.22 3.34 13.75
CA GLU A 30 3.83 4.62 14.37
C GLU A 30 4.94 5.15 15.28
N LYS A 31 5.56 4.26 16.08
CA LYS A 31 6.69 4.61 16.95
C LYS A 31 7.97 4.97 16.20
N LYS A 32 8.18 4.45 14.98
CA LYS A 32 9.37 4.75 14.17
C LYS A 32 9.28 6.10 13.47
N GLY A 33 8.08 6.62 13.19
CA GLY A 33 7.86 7.97 12.67
C GLY A 33 8.39 8.26 11.25
N ASN A 34 8.87 7.25 10.52
CA ASN A 34 9.56 7.45 9.23
C ASN A 34 8.67 7.27 7.99
N PHE A 35 7.39 6.96 8.17
CA PHE A 35 6.48 6.62 7.08
C PHE A 35 5.13 7.29 7.28
N ASP A 36 4.63 7.94 6.24
CA ASP A 36 3.31 8.58 6.27
C ASP A 36 2.17 7.59 5.96
N PHE A 37 2.42 6.64 5.05
CA PHE A 37 1.38 5.77 4.50
C PHE A 37 1.78 4.30 4.55
N CYS A 38 0.78 3.44 4.63
CA CYS A 38 0.92 2.01 4.52
C CYS A 38 -0.23 1.39 3.70
N LEU A 39 -0.02 0.15 3.29
CA LEU A 39 -1.04 -0.69 2.68
C LEU A 39 -1.37 -1.83 3.64
N ARG A 40 -2.66 -2.05 3.91
CA ARG A 40 -3.15 -3.24 4.61
C ARG A 40 -3.78 -4.18 3.60
N GLU A 41 -3.30 -5.41 3.53
CA GLU A 41 -3.91 -6.41 2.66
C GLU A 41 -5.16 -6.99 3.34
N GLU A 42 -6.34 -6.78 2.75
CA GLU A 42 -7.59 -7.34 3.27
C GLU A 42 -7.81 -8.77 2.80
N LYS A 43 -7.43 -9.03 1.56
CA LYS A 43 -7.42 -10.34 0.90
C LYS A 43 -6.35 -10.31 -0.18
N SER A 44 -5.94 -11.48 -0.66
CA SER A 44 -4.90 -11.60 -1.68
C SER A 44 -5.13 -10.59 -2.82
N GLY A 45 -4.18 -9.69 -3.01
CA GLY A 45 -4.21 -8.70 -4.07
C GLY A 45 -5.11 -7.48 -3.83
N LYS A 46 -5.87 -7.39 -2.74
CA LYS A 46 -6.66 -6.20 -2.38
C LYS A 46 -6.03 -5.48 -1.19
N PHE A 47 -5.59 -4.24 -1.42
CA PHE A 47 -4.87 -3.44 -0.45
C PHE A 47 -5.63 -2.16 -0.13
N VAL A 48 -5.89 -1.92 1.16
CA VAL A 48 -6.43 -0.66 1.65
C VAL A 48 -5.26 0.25 2.01
N LEU A 49 -5.27 1.44 1.43
CA LEU A 49 -4.37 2.54 1.73
C LEU A 49 -4.78 3.16 3.06
N GLU A 50 -3.84 3.18 3.98
CA GLU A 50 -4.02 3.78 5.30
C GLU A 50 -2.90 4.78 5.56
N ARG A 51 -3.19 5.72 6.47
CA ARG A 51 -2.18 6.59 7.04
C ARG A 51 -1.65 5.95 8.33
N ILE A 52 -0.34 6.06 8.54
CA ILE A 52 0.30 5.59 9.77
C ILE A 52 0.04 6.60 10.89
N THR A 53 0.20 7.90 10.60
CA THR A 53 -0.05 8.99 11.55
C THR A 53 -1.44 9.62 11.39
N GLU A 54 -1.86 10.46 12.34
CA GLU A 54 -3.13 11.21 12.23
C GLU A 54 -3.19 12.09 10.97
N GLY A 55 -4.37 12.13 10.35
CA GLY A 55 -4.66 13.00 9.22
C GLY A 55 -5.41 12.31 8.07
N LYS A 56 -5.62 13.04 6.97
CA LYS A 56 -6.35 12.53 5.81
C LYS A 56 -5.50 11.56 4.99
N VAL A 57 -6.12 10.48 4.54
CA VAL A 57 -5.56 9.54 3.56
C VAL A 57 -5.66 10.19 2.16
N PRO A 58 -4.58 10.17 1.35
CA PRO A 58 -4.64 10.68 -0.01
C PRO A 58 -5.53 9.81 -0.91
N ASN A 59 -6.07 10.41 -1.97
CA ASN A 59 -6.90 9.68 -2.91
C ASN A 59 -6.04 8.69 -3.72
N ALA A 60 -6.34 7.41 -3.61
CA ALA A 60 -5.65 6.31 -4.28
C ALA A 60 -5.62 6.47 -5.81
N HIS A 61 -6.67 7.02 -6.44
CA HIS A 61 -6.67 7.29 -7.90
C HIS A 61 -5.62 8.33 -8.32
N ARG A 62 -5.09 9.12 -7.39
CA ARG A 62 -4.03 10.11 -7.63
C ARG A 62 -2.64 9.58 -7.31
N MET A 63 -2.52 8.31 -6.93
CA MET A 63 -1.27 7.70 -6.54
C MET A 63 -0.91 6.56 -7.47
N THR A 64 0.36 6.52 -7.87
CA THR A 64 0.95 5.34 -8.50
C THR A 64 1.61 4.51 -7.40
N VAL A 65 1.10 3.31 -7.14
CA VAL A 65 1.61 2.42 -6.08
C VAL A 65 2.00 1.07 -6.68
N ILE A 66 3.19 0.59 -6.31
CA ILE A 66 3.72 -0.71 -6.69
C ILE A 66 3.24 -1.76 -5.69
N CYS A 67 2.86 -2.94 -6.19
CA CYS A 67 2.45 -4.07 -5.36
C CYS A 67 3.57 -4.44 -4.37
N PRO A 68 3.26 -4.67 -3.08
CA PRO A 68 4.27 -5.13 -2.12
C PRO A 68 4.81 -6.54 -2.40
N HIS A 69 4.04 -7.37 -3.10
CA HIS A 69 4.40 -8.77 -3.38
C HIS A 69 5.11 -8.98 -4.71
N HIS A 70 4.97 -8.04 -5.65
CA HIS A 70 5.51 -8.15 -7.01
C HIS A 70 6.41 -6.96 -7.33
N ASP A 71 7.60 -7.22 -7.88
CA ASP A 71 8.49 -6.13 -8.27
C ASP A 71 7.92 -5.42 -9.51
N GLN A 72 7.92 -4.08 -9.47
CA GLN A 72 7.49 -3.19 -10.56
C GLN A 72 6.02 -3.27 -11.03
N HIS A 73 5.20 -4.19 -10.51
CA HIS A 73 3.78 -4.23 -10.86
C HIS A 73 3.01 -3.06 -10.24
N ARG A 74 2.41 -2.22 -11.08
CA ARG A 74 1.58 -1.07 -10.66
C ARG A 74 0.16 -1.54 -10.37
N MET A 75 -0.30 -1.28 -9.15
CA MET A 75 -1.67 -1.60 -8.77
C MET A 75 -2.67 -0.60 -9.33
N THR A 76 -3.90 -1.05 -9.51
CA THR A 76 -5.02 -0.21 -9.97
C THR A 76 -5.83 0.26 -8.76
N ALA A 77 -6.10 1.56 -8.67
CA ALA A 77 -7.04 2.08 -7.67
C ALA A 77 -8.48 1.80 -8.11
N ILE A 78 -9.27 1.12 -7.27
CA ILE A 78 -10.69 0.83 -7.54
C ILE A 78 -11.64 1.78 -6.81
N ASP A 79 -11.15 2.44 -5.77
CA ASP A 79 -11.83 3.50 -5.06
C ASP A 79 -10.80 4.49 -4.46
N ASN A 80 -11.26 5.46 -3.69
CA ASN A 80 -10.40 6.51 -3.11
C ASN A 80 -9.34 6.00 -2.13
N HIS A 81 -9.45 4.78 -1.61
CA HIS A 81 -8.57 4.21 -0.59
C HIS A 81 -8.13 2.78 -0.89
N THR A 82 -8.56 2.16 -1.99
CA THR A 82 -8.28 0.75 -2.26
C THR A 82 -7.54 0.56 -3.58
N PHE A 83 -6.49 -0.25 -3.52
CA PHE A 83 -5.75 -0.77 -4.66
C PHE A 83 -6.01 -2.26 -4.87
N ILE A 84 -5.98 -2.68 -6.13
CA ILE A 84 -5.95 -4.09 -6.52
C ILE A 84 -4.69 -4.42 -7.32
N CYS A 85 -4.17 -5.62 -7.11
CA CYS A 85 -3.11 -6.23 -7.89
C CYS A 85 -3.66 -7.49 -8.56
N THR A 86 -3.77 -7.45 -9.89
CA THR A 86 -4.28 -8.58 -10.68
C THR A 86 -3.24 -9.69 -10.84
N GLU A 87 -1.96 -9.43 -10.56
CA GLU A 87 -0.94 -10.48 -10.48
C GLU A 87 -1.05 -11.30 -9.18
N CYS A 88 -1.46 -10.66 -8.07
CA CYS A 88 -1.75 -11.39 -6.82
C CYS A 88 -3.03 -12.22 -6.94
N ASP A 89 -4.09 -11.63 -7.50
CA ASP A 89 -5.36 -12.30 -7.71
C ASP A 89 -5.98 -11.87 -9.06
N PRO A 90 -5.85 -12.70 -10.11
CA PRO A 90 -6.40 -12.40 -11.43
C PRO A 90 -7.92 -12.18 -11.44
N ARG A 91 -8.64 -12.70 -10.44
CA ARG A 91 -10.10 -12.54 -10.32
C ARG A 91 -10.52 -11.14 -9.88
N LEU A 92 -9.56 -10.24 -9.62
CA LEU A 92 -9.83 -8.83 -9.34
C LEU A 92 -9.91 -7.98 -10.62
N SER A 93 -9.63 -8.54 -11.80
CA SER A 93 -9.60 -7.83 -13.09
C SER A 93 -10.97 -7.43 -13.66
N HIS A 94 -12.03 -7.36 -12.84
CA HIS A 94 -13.43 -7.22 -13.29
C HIS A 94 -14.00 -5.81 -13.10
#